data_AF-A0AAD6A9R4-F1
#
_entry.id   AF-A0AAD6A9R4-F1
#
_cell.length_a   1.000
_cell.length_b   1.000
_cell.length_c   1.000
_cell.angle_alpha   90.00
_cell.angle_beta   90.00
_cell.angle_gamma   90.00
#
_symmetry.space_group_name_H-M   'P 1'
#
loop_
_entity.id
_entity.type
_entity.pdbx_description
1 polymer ?
#
loop_
_entity_poly.entity_id
_entity_poly.type
_entity_poly.pdbx_seq_one_letter_code
_entity_poly.pdbx_strand_id
1 'polypeptide(L)'
;MHEDGLRQVLQEMESLYEQNQTDVNEAKSDGRSELIPSIKLRHCCLLRNQRCLTAYLYDRLLRIRALRWEYGSVLPANVRFHMCAEEVSDITSCSVTSLPFII
;
A
#
# COMPACT_ATOMS: atom_id res chain seq x y z
N MET A 1 1.00 8.73 12.10
CA MET A 1 1.02 7.99 10.82
C MET A 1 -0.37 8.15 10.17
N HIS A 2 -0.52 8.33 8.86
CA HIS A 2 -1.86 8.45 8.23
C HIS A 2 -2.53 7.07 8.07
N GLU A 3 -2.60 6.29 9.15
CA GLU A 3 -3.19 4.95 9.16
C GLU A 3 -4.67 4.99 8.77
N ASP A 4 -5.40 6.03 9.19
CA ASP A 4 -6.80 6.22 8.85
C ASP A 4 -7.02 6.35 7.34
N GLY A 5 -6.13 7.05 6.63
CA GLY A 5 -6.20 7.21 5.18
C GLY A 5 -5.92 5.90 4.44
N LEU A 6 -4.91 5.13 4.89
CA LEU A 6 -4.62 3.80 4.34
C LEU A 6 -5.81 2.85 4.56
N ARG A 7 -6.37 2.85 5.78
CA ARG A 7 -7.50 2.01 6.15
C ARG A 7 -8.74 2.34 5.32
N GLN A 8 -9.02 3.63 5.12
CA GLN A 8 -10.15 4.06 4.29
C GLN A 8 -10.03 3.58 2.85
N VAL A 9 -8.84 3.69 2.23
CA VAL A 9 -8.62 3.22 0.86
C VAL A 9 -8.76 1.70 0.76
N LEU A 10 -8.25 0.95 1.75
CA LEU A 10 -8.38 -0.50 1.79
C LEU A 10 -9.85 -0.94 1.90
N GLN A 11 -10.64 -0.27 2.75
CA GLN A 11 -12.08 -0.51 2.88
C GLN A 11 -12.84 -0.17 1.59
N GLU A 12 -12.47 0.92 0.91
CA GLU A 12 -13.02 1.27 -0.40
C GLU A 12 -12.71 0.17 -1.44
N MET A 13 -11.47 -0.34 -1.46
CA MET A 13 -11.07 -1.41 -2.37
C MET A 13 -11.85 -2.71 -2.11
N GLU A 14 -12.09 -3.07 -0.85
CA GLU A 14 -12.92 -4.23 -0.49
C GLU A 14 -14.35 -4.07 -1.02
N SER A 15 -14.98 -2.91 -0.78
CA SER A 15 -16.33 -2.63 -1.27
C SER A 15 -16.41 -2.64 -2.81
N LEU A 16 -15.43 -2.06 -3.50
CA LEU A 16 -15.36 -2.08 -4.96
C LEU A 16 -15.21 -3.50 -5.49
N TYR A 17 -14.40 -4.33 -4.84
CA TYR A 17 -14.18 -5.72 -5.23
C TYR A 17 -15.45 -6.56 -5.08
N GLU A 18 -16.13 -6.46 -3.94
CA GLU A 18 -17.38 -7.19 -3.69
C GLU A 18 -18.47 -6.82 -4.70
N GLN A 19 -18.70 -5.53 -4.91
CA GLN A 19 -19.67 -5.06 -5.92
C GLN A 19 -19.30 -5.52 -7.33
N ASN A 20 -18.01 -5.45 -7.67
CA ASN A 20 -17.54 -5.88 -8.98
C ASN A 20 -17.73 -7.39 -9.19
N GLN A 21 -17.56 -8.19 -8.14
CA GLN A 21 -17.73 -9.63 -8.18
C GLN A 21 -19.20 -10.02 -8.37
N THR A 22 -20.12 -9.31 -7.71
CA THR A 22 -21.56 -9.47 -7.94
C THR A 22 -21.91 -9.22 -9.41
N ASP A 23 -21.50 -8.07 -9.97
CA ASP A 23 -21.79 -7.72 -11.36
C ASP A 23 -21.15 -8.73 -12.35
N VAL A 24 -19.96 -9.24 -12.06
CA VAL A 24 -19.31 -10.28 -12.87
C VAL A 24 -20.11 -11.58 -12.86
N ASN A 25 -20.67 -11.97 -11.72
CA ASN A 25 -21.51 -13.17 -11.62
C ASN A 25 -22.80 -12.99 -12.41
N GLU A 26 -23.48 -11.85 -12.27
CA GLU A 26 -24.71 -11.54 -13.04
C GLU A 26 -24.45 -11.47 -14.54
N ALA A 27 -23.36 -10.85 -14.97
CA ALA A 27 -22.99 -10.78 -16.38
C ALA A 27 -22.73 -12.19 -16.98
N LYS A 28 -22.22 -13.12 -16.17
CA LYS A 28 -21.94 -14.51 -16.57
C LYS A 28 -23.17 -15.42 -16.54
N SER A 29 -23.99 -15.34 -15.49
CA SER A 29 -25.15 -16.23 -15.30
C SER A 29 -26.36 -15.77 -16.09
N ASP A 30 -26.63 -14.46 -16.10
CA ASP A 30 -27.86 -13.89 -16.61
C ASP A 30 -27.66 -13.21 -17.97
N GLY A 31 -26.44 -13.23 -18.50
CA GLY A 31 -26.09 -12.64 -19.79
C GLY A 31 -26.15 -11.11 -19.81
N ARG A 32 -26.06 -10.46 -18.63
CA ARG A 32 -26.11 -9.00 -18.45
C ARG A 32 -24.86 -8.28 -18.94
N SER A 33 -24.63 -8.32 -20.26
CA SER A 33 -23.46 -7.72 -20.92
C SER A 33 -23.37 -6.20 -20.76
N GLU A 34 -24.47 -5.52 -20.44
CA GLU A 34 -24.55 -4.10 -20.13
C GLU A 34 -23.78 -3.71 -18.86
N LEU A 35 -23.45 -4.67 -17.98
CA LEU A 35 -22.62 -4.46 -16.79
C LEU A 35 -21.12 -4.43 -17.11
N ILE A 36 -20.69 -4.86 -18.31
CA ILE A 36 -19.26 -4.92 -18.66
C ILE A 36 -18.54 -3.56 -18.51
N PRO A 37 -19.12 -2.40 -18.89
CA PRO A 37 -18.50 -1.11 -18.66
C PRO A 37 -18.31 -0.76 -17.18
N SER A 38 -19.31 -1.00 -16.32
CA SER A 38 -19.20 -0.73 -14.87
C SER A 38 -18.18 -1.66 -14.22
N ILE A 39 -18.11 -2.92 -14.66
CA ILE A 39 -17.12 -3.89 -14.22
C ILE A 39 -15.70 -3.39 -14.53
N LYS A 40 -15.46 -2.96 -15.79
CA LYS A 40 -14.16 -2.42 -16.19
C LYS A 40 -13.80 -1.16 -15.41
N LEU A 41 -14.76 -0.28 -15.15
CA LEU A 41 -14.53 0.93 -14.37
C LEU A 41 -14.08 0.60 -12.94
N ARG A 42 -14.81 -0.28 -12.23
CA ARG A 42 -14.43 -0.68 -10.86
C ARG A 42 -13.07 -1.37 -10.83
N HIS A 43 -12.77 -2.22 -11.82
CA HIS A 43 -11.46 -2.85 -11.95
C HIS A 43 -10.33 -1.83 -12.14
N CYS A 44 -10.51 -0.82 -12.99
CA CYS A 44 -9.54 0.26 -13.15
C CYS A 44 -9.32 1.06 -11.85
N CYS A 45 -10.38 1.32 -11.08
CA CYS A 45 -10.28 1.98 -9.78
C CYS A 45 -9.46 1.14 -8.77
N LEU A 46 -9.67 -0.18 -8.74
CA LEU A 46 -8.88 -1.08 -7.90
C LEU A 46 -7.39 -1.03 -8.25
N LEU A 47 -7.05 -1.09 -9.55
CA LEU A 47 -5.66 -1.00 -10.01
C LEU A 47 -5.02 0.36 -9.68
N ARG A 48 -5.79 1.44 -9.80
CA ARG A 48 -5.34 2.78 -9.40
C ARG A 48 -5.02 2.81 -7.90
N ASN A 49 -5.95 2.33 -7.07
CA ASN A 49 -5.77 2.34 -5.61
C ASN A 49 -4.57 1.47 -5.21
N GLN A 50 -4.42 0.27 -5.79
CA GLN A 50 -3.24 -0.58 -5.60
C GLN A 50 -1.94 0.18 -5.94
N ARG A 51 -1.86 0.80 -7.11
CA ARG A 51 -0.66 1.54 -7.53
C ARG A 51 -0.34 2.69 -6.58
N CYS A 52 -1.34 3.47 -6.16
CA CYS A 52 -1.16 4.59 -5.25
C CYS A 52 -0.67 4.12 -3.88
N LEU A 53 -1.25 3.05 -3.33
CA LEU A 53 -0.81 2.48 -2.05
C LEU A 53 0.61 1.96 -2.11
N THR A 54 0.97 1.20 -3.16
CA THR A 54 2.34 0.70 -3.34
C THR A 54 3.34 1.84 -3.48
N ALA A 55 3.03 2.87 -4.27
CA ALA A 55 3.91 4.03 -4.43
C ALA A 55 4.11 4.79 -3.11
N TYR A 56 3.03 5.00 -2.34
CA TYR A 56 3.09 5.65 -1.02
C TYR A 56 3.98 4.88 -0.03
N LEU A 57 3.76 3.56 0.08
CA LEU A 57 4.54 2.72 0.98
C LEU A 57 6.00 2.65 0.56
N TYR A 58 6.27 2.53 -0.74
CA TYR A 58 7.63 2.48 -1.27
C TYR A 58 8.41 3.78 -1.04
N ASP A 59 7.81 4.92 -1.35
CA ASP A 59 8.41 6.24 -1.12
C ASP A 59 8.70 6.47 0.38
N ARG A 60 7.83 5.99 1.26
CA ARG A 60 8.04 6.03 2.71
C ARG A 60 9.18 5.12 3.17
N LEU A 61 9.26 3.89 2.65
CA LEU A 61 10.38 2.97 2.90
C LEU A 61 11.72 3.55 2.43
N LEU A 62 11.75 4.24 1.29
CA LEU A 62 12.97 4.91 0.82
C LEU A 62 13.42 6.03 1.76
N ARG A 63 12.50 6.86 2.26
CA ARG A 63 12.82 7.88 3.28
C ARG A 63 13.34 7.27 4.57
N ILE A 64 12.73 6.19 5.03
CA ILE A 64 13.16 5.40 6.21
C ILE A 64 14.56 4.83 6.01
N ARG A 65 14.86 4.30 4.82
CA ARG A 65 16.20 3.84 4.46
C ARG A 65 17.22 4.99 4.43
N ALA A 66 16.84 6.19 3.97
CA ALA A 66 17.71 7.36 4.02
C ALA A 66 18.07 7.75 5.45
N LEU A 67 17.09 7.73 6.38
CA LEU A 67 17.32 8.02 7.79
C LEU A 67 18.35 7.09 8.44
N ARG A 68 18.49 5.84 7.97
CA ARG A 68 19.53 4.92 8.43
C ARG A 68 20.94 5.39 8.09
N TRP A 69 21.13 6.02 6.93
CA TRP A 69 22.41 6.59 6.53
C TRP A 69 22.73 7.89 7.28
N GLU A 70 21.71 8.67 7.62
CA GLU A 70 21.86 9.94 8.34
C GLU A 70 22.10 9.77 9.86
N TYR A 71 21.33 8.89 10.52
CA TYR A 71 21.31 8.78 11.99
C TYR A 71 21.85 7.45 12.53
N GLY A 72 22.07 6.46 11.69
CA GLY A 72 22.49 5.13 12.14
C GLY A 72 21.32 4.25 12.61
N SER A 73 21.61 3.27 13.48
CA SER A 73 20.62 2.32 14.00
C SER A 73 19.69 2.89 15.08
N VAL A 74 20.03 4.06 15.63
CA VAL A 74 19.25 4.71 16.69
C VAL A 74 18.65 6.00 16.16
N LEU A 75 17.35 5.97 15.90
CA LEU A 75 16.61 7.15 15.45
C LEU A 75 16.20 8.05 16.62
N PRO A 76 16.24 9.38 16.44
CA PRO A 76 15.72 10.32 17.43
C PRO A 76 14.19 10.16 17.62
N ALA A 77 13.70 10.49 18.81
CA ALA A 77 12.33 10.19 19.24
C ALA A 77 11.24 10.84 18.38
N ASN A 78 11.49 12.05 17.88
CA ASN A 78 10.61 12.77 16.98
C ASN A 78 10.39 12.03 15.65
N VAL A 79 11.41 11.33 15.14
CA VAL A 79 11.31 10.53 13.92
C VAL A 79 10.51 9.26 14.19
N ARG A 80 10.83 8.55 15.28
CA ARG A 80 10.14 7.30 15.67
C ARG A 80 8.64 7.48 15.88
N PHE A 81 8.21 8.65 16.37
CA PHE A 81 6.79 8.97 16.58
C PHE A 81 5.96 8.96 15.28
N HIS A 82 6.60 9.15 14.12
CA HIS A 82 5.92 9.14 12.82
C HIS A 82 6.01 7.80 12.08
N MET A 83 6.59 6.77 12.70
CA MET A 83 6.83 5.44 12.12
C MET A 83 5.88 4.40 12.73
N CYS A 84 5.50 3.37 11.96
CA CYS A 84 4.82 2.22 12.57
C CYS A 84 5.82 1.26 13.21
N ALA A 85 5.31 0.33 14.01
CA ALA A 85 6.13 -0.66 14.70
C ALA A 85 6.97 -1.52 13.75
N GLU A 86 6.40 -1.97 12.62
CA GLU A 86 7.13 -2.69 11.56
C GLU A 86 8.35 -1.91 11.08
N GLU A 87 8.18 -0.62 10.76
CA GLU A 87 9.25 0.19 10.17
C GLU A 87 10.36 0.52 11.17
N VAL A 88 10.01 0.68 12.45
CA VAL A 88 11.01 0.84 13.51
C VAL A 88 11.80 -0.46 13.65
N SER A 89 11.11 -1.61 13.64
CA SER A 89 11.74 -2.93 13.68
C SER A 89 12.69 -3.13 12.50
N ASP A 90 12.28 -2.76 11.27
CA ASP A 90 13.09 -2.88 10.06
C ASP A 90 14.42 -2.11 10.15
N ILE A 91 14.40 -0.89 10.71
CA ILE A 91 15.64 -0.11 10.93
C ILE A 91 16.51 -0.73 12.02
N THR A 92 15.91 -1.20 13.12
CA THR A 92 16.66 -1.76 14.26
C THR A 92 17.24 -3.16 13.98
N SER A 93 16.57 -3.95 13.15
CA SER A 93 16.93 -5.33 12.82
C SER A 93 17.97 -5.43 11.70
N CYS A 94 18.13 -4.37 10.88
CA CYS A 94 19.24 -4.26 9.92
C CYS A 94 20.60 -4.16 10.64
N SER A 95 21.20 -5.31 10.98
CA SER A 95 22.62 -5.42 11.28
C SER A 95 23.43 -5.03 10.03
N VAL A 96 24.59 -4.41 10.24
CA VAL A 96 25.51 -3.79 9.24
C VAL A 96 25.96 -4.69 8.07
N THR A 97 25.41 -5.88 7.89
CA THR A 97 25.89 -6.93 6.98
C THR A 97 25.01 -7.23 5.76
N SER A 98 23.84 -6.61 5.59
CA SER A 98 22.86 -7.11 4.58
C SER A 98 22.52 -6.21 3.39
N LEU A 99 23.24 -5.12 3.13
CA LEU A 99 23.05 -4.36 1.88
C LEU A 99 24.38 -3.84 1.31
N PRO A 100 25.21 -4.69 0.67
CA PRO A 100 26.06 -4.18 -0.40
C PRO A 100 25.18 -3.94 -1.65
N PHE A 101 25.47 -2.87 -2.38
CA PHE A 101 24.90 -2.49 -3.69
C PHE A 101 23.49 -1.89 -3.74
N ILE A 102 23.43 -0.55 -3.80
CA ILE A 102 22.98 0.19 -4.99
C ILE A 102 23.82 1.49 -5.08
N ILE A 103 24.94 1.42 -5.80
CA ILE A 103 25.49 2.53 -6.62
C ILE A 103 25.40 2.03 -8.05
#